data_AF-A0A9Q3UT14-F1
#
_entry.id   AF-A0A9Q3UT14-F1
#
_cell.length_a   1.000
_cell.length_b   1.000
_cell.length_c   1.000
_cell.angle_alpha   90.00
_cell.angle_beta   90.00
_cell.angle_gamma   90.00
#
_symmetry.space_group_name_H-M   'P 1'
#
loop_
_entity.id
_entity.type
_entity.pdbx_description
1 polymer ?
#
loop_
_entity_poly.entity_id
_entity_poly.type
_entity_poly.pdbx_seq_one_letter_code
_entity_poly.pdbx_strand_id
1 'polypeptide(L)'
;MKKLFLLLLTIFSLIGCTSDDETLNDYIGTWSGTYQGTEKGLWKLVVASDGKVTGTMYNETSNENYNISGFLNSSGQLTAELVIPADGQFSGTLNTEKKGSGSWTNESPTPIRSGSWTGEKDKK
;
A
#
# COMPACT_ATOMS: atom_id res chain seq x y z
N MET A 1 47.76 5.25 46.77
CA MET A 1 47.55 6.09 45.56
C MET A 1 48.68 5.74 44.60
N LYS A 2 48.52 5.38 43.32
CA LYS A 2 47.46 5.49 42.32
C LYS A 2 47.40 4.16 41.54
N LYS A 3 46.19 3.64 41.31
CA LYS A 3 45.94 2.55 40.36
C LYS A 3 46.01 3.13 38.95
N LEU A 4 46.87 2.59 38.09
CA LEU A 4 46.93 2.96 36.68
C LEU A 4 45.71 2.35 35.99
N PHE A 5 44.72 3.20 35.74
CA PHE A 5 43.48 2.89 35.05
C PHE A 5 43.57 3.54 33.67
N LEU A 6 43.64 2.74 32.60
CA LEU A 6 43.44 3.09 31.17
C LEU A 6 43.93 1.86 30.37
N LEU A 7 43.38 1.41 29.25
CA LEU A 7 42.13 1.62 28.53
C LEU A 7 42.30 0.64 27.37
N LEU A 8 41.54 -0.45 27.29
CA LEU A 8 41.43 -1.23 26.06
C LEU A 8 39.95 -1.40 25.74
N LEU A 9 39.58 -0.48 24.85
CA LEU A 9 38.35 -0.32 24.11
C LEU A 9 38.02 -1.58 23.30
N THR A 10 36.78 -1.62 22.81
CA THR A 10 36.24 -2.48 21.74
C THR A 10 35.80 -3.89 22.12
N ILE A 11 34.76 -3.98 22.96
CA ILE A 11 33.81 -5.09 22.85
C ILE A 11 32.77 -4.65 21.80
N PHE A 12 33.04 -5.06 20.57
CA PHE A 12 32.09 -5.40 19.51
C PHE A 12 30.64 -4.96 19.74
N SER A 13 30.33 -3.72 19.39
CA SER A 13 28.98 -3.37 18.93
C SER A 13 28.84 -3.81 17.48
N LEU A 14 28.73 -5.12 17.24
CA LEU A 14 28.03 -5.60 16.05
C LEU A 14 26.54 -5.56 16.37
N ILE A 15 25.99 -4.35 16.48
CA ILE A 15 24.59 -4.17 16.08
C ILE A 15 24.66 -4.35 14.57
N GLY A 16 24.34 -5.56 14.12
CA GLY A 16 24.13 -5.85 12.72
C GLY A 16 23.10 -4.87 12.21
N CYS A 17 23.57 -3.82 11.55
CA CYS A 17 22.75 -3.05 10.64
C CYS A 17 22.55 -3.99 9.46
N THR A 18 21.57 -4.89 9.55
CA THR A 18 20.91 -5.37 8.35
C THR A 18 20.16 -4.14 7.86
N SER A 19 20.84 -3.32 7.05
CA SER A 19 20.13 -2.56 6.05
C SER A 19 19.55 -3.61 5.11
N ASP A 20 18.46 -4.25 5.56
CA ASP A 20 17.45 -4.71 4.65
C ASP A 20 17.03 -3.42 3.97
N ASP A 21 17.69 -3.12 2.85
CA ASP A 21 17.27 -2.05 1.97
C ASP A 21 15.83 -2.41 1.66
N GLU A 22 14.92 -1.73 2.36
CA GLU A 22 13.49 -1.94 2.32
C GLU A 22 13.01 -1.50 0.93
N THR A 23 13.25 -2.36 -0.06
CA THR A 23 13.05 -2.02 -1.47
C THR A 23 11.63 -2.37 -1.91
N LEU A 24 11.01 -1.46 -2.64
CA LEU A 24 9.66 -1.64 -3.22
C LEU A 24 9.62 -2.61 -4.41
N ASN A 25 10.74 -3.25 -4.76
CA ASN A 25 10.93 -3.99 -6.01
C ASN A 25 9.85 -5.07 -6.24
N ASP A 26 9.43 -5.75 -5.18
CA ASP A 26 8.38 -6.78 -5.25
C ASP A 26 7.00 -6.22 -5.56
N TYR A 27 6.77 -4.94 -5.29
CA TYR A 27 5.48 -4.28 -5.45
C TYR A 27 5.36 -3.48 -6.75
N ILE A 28 6.47 -2.98 -7.31
CA ILE A 28 6.46 -2.14 -8.52
C ILE A 28 5.73 -2.84 -9.68
N GLY A 29 4.81 -2.12 -10.31
CA GLY A 29 4.06 -2.58 -11.48
C GLY A 29 2.56 -2.47 -11.28
N THR A 30 1.84 -3.15 -12.16
CA THR A 30 0.38 -3.09 -12.22
C THR A 30 -0.25 -4.17 -11.35
N TRP A 31 -1.28 -3.77 -10.62
CA TRP A 31 -2.13 -4.63 -9.81
C TRP A 31 -3.57 -4.41 -10.20
N SER A 32 -4.37 -5.48 -10.12
CA SER A 32 -5.79 -5.40 -10.39
C SER A 32 -6.57 -6.35 -9.49
N GLY A 33 -7.87 -6.11 -9.37
CA GLY A 33 -8.72 -6.92 -8.53
C GLY A 33 -10.17 -6.48 -8.52
N THR A 34 -10.87 -6.98 -7.51
CA THR A 34 -12.29 -6.74 -7.32
C THR A 34 -12.54 -6.07 -5.97
N TYR A 35 -13.59 -5.28 -5.87
CA TYR A 35 -14.13 -4.81 -4.60
C TYR A 35 -15.60 -5.19 -4.46
N GLN A 36 -16.05 -5.29 -3.20
CA GLN A 36 -17.42 -5.60 -2.83
C GLN A 36 -17.82 -4.81 -1.58
N GLY A 37 -19.10 -4.81 -1.23
CA GLY A 37 -19.66 -4.12 -0.07
C GLY A 37 -21.01 -3.51 -0.40
N THR A 38 -21.20 -2.24 -0.05
CA THR A 38 -22.35 -1.44 -0.51
C THR A 38 -22.43 -1.33 -2.04
N GLU A 39 -21.28 -1.41 -2.70
CA GLU A 39 -21.13 -1.47 -4.15
C GLU A 39 -20.11 -2.54 -4.52
N LYS A 40 -20.01 -2.85 -5.81
CA LYS A 40 -19.04 -3.82 -6.33
C LYS A 40 -18.48 -3.40 -7.67
N GLY A 41 -17.30 -3.91 -7.96
CA GLY A 41 -16.71 -3.80 -9.27
C GLY A 41 -15.23 -4.10 -9.29
N LEU A 42 -14.52 -3.43 -10.18
CA LEU A 42 -13.12 -3.72 -10.50
C LEU A 42 -12.24 -2.55 -10.10
N TRP A 43 -10.98 -2.83 -9.79
CA TRP A 43 -9.97 -1.78 -9.62
C TRP A 43 -8.67 -2.18 -10.32
N LYS A 44 -7.89 -1.17 -10.68
CA LYS A 44 -6.56 -1.31 -11.26
C LYS A 44 -5.67 -0.18 -10.77
N LEU A 45 -4.46 -0.50 -10.31
CA LEU A 45 -3.48 0.50 -9.89
C LEU A 45 -2.09 0.17 -10.40
N VAL A 46 -1.22 1.18 -10.40
CA VAL A 46 0.20 1.09 -10.69
C VAL A 46 0.97 1.59 -9.48
N VAL A 47 1.89 0.77 -9.00
CA VAL A 47 2.90 1.14 -8.00
C VAL A 47 4.16 1.55 -8.74
N ALA A 48 4.56 2.81 -8.60
CA ALA A 48 5.81 3.34 -9.15
C ALA A 48 7.00 3.01 -8.24
N SER A 49 8.22 3.20 -8.76
CA SER A 49 9.46 2.89 -8.04
C SER A 49 9.71 3.73 -6.80
N ASP A 50 9.08 4.91 -6.72
CA ASP A 50 9.14 5.81 -5.57
C ASP A 50 8.03 5.53 -4.56
N GLY A 51 7.20 4.50 -4.76
CA GLY A 51 6.08 4.16 -3.89
C GLY A 51 4.78 4.88 -4.23
N LYS A 52 4.79 5.81 -5.20
CA LYS A 52 3.57 6.48 -5.65
C LYS A 52 2.59 5.46 -6.25
N VAL A 53 1.33 5.58 -5.87
CA VAL A 53 0.24 4.76 -6.38
C VAL A 53 -0.76 5.62 -7.14
N THR A 54 -1.11 5.17 -8.35
CA THR A 54 -2.19 5.76 -9.16
C THR A 54 -3.04 4.67 -9.76
N GLY A 55 -4.35 4.86 -9.85
CA GLY A 55 -5.24 3.84 -10.38
C GLY A 55 -6.67 4.32 -10.59
N THR A 56 -7.55 3.37 -10.85
CA THR A 56 -8.98 3.58 -11.03
C THR A 56 -9.78 2.47 -10.34
N MET A 57 -10.96 2.82 -9.85
CA MET A 57 -11.98 1.92 -9.32
C MET A 57 -13.26 2.12 -10.12
N TYR A 58 -13.72 1.06 -10.77
CA TYR A 58 -14.88 1.04 -11.65
C TYR A 58 -16.06 0.33 -10.98
N ASN A 59 -17.20 1.01 -10.89
CA ASN A 59 -18.44 0.46 -10.35
C ASN A 59 -19.25 -0.22 -11.46
N GLU A 60 -19.48 -1.53 -11.33
CA GLU A 60 -20.20 -2.33 -12.31
C GLU A 60 -21.71 -2.05 -12.37
N THR A 61 -22.28 -1.48 -11.31
CA THR A 61 -23.72 -1.24 -11.19
C THR A 61 -24.11 0.15 -11.70
N SER A 62 -23.37 1.18 -11.30
CA SER A 62 -23.63 2.58 -11.69
C SER A 62 -22.87 3.01 -12.95
N ASN A 63 -21.92 2.20 -13.43
CA ASN A 63 -21.00 2.54 -14.53
C ASN A 63 -20.17 3.82 -14.25
N GLU A 64 -19.87 4.05 -12.96
CA GLU A 64 -19.04 5.16 -12.50
C GLU A 64 -17.57 4.76 -12.39
N ASN A 65 -16.68 5.74 -12.54
CA ASN A 65 -15.25 5.57 -12.33
C ASN A 65 -14.75 6.57 -11.28
N TYR A 66 -13.92 6.06 -10.37
CA TYR A 66 -13.23 6.82 -9.34
C TYR A 66 -11.73 6.69 -9.55
N ASN A 67 -10.97 7.75 -9.28
CA ASN A 67 -9.52 7.71 -9.36
C ASN A 67 -8.94 7.29 -8.01
N ILE A 68 -7.88 6.49 -8.03
CA ILE A 68 -7.10 6.12 -6.84
C ILE A 68 -5.78 6.89 -6.89
N SER A 69 -5.41 7.55 -5.79
CA SER A 69 -4.11 8.21 -5.65
C SER A 69 -3.58 8.02 -4.23
N GLY A 70 -2.31 7.68 -4.09
CA GLY A 70 -1.73 7.46 -2.76
C GLY A 70 -0.29 6.97 -2.78
N PHE A 71 0.06 6.21 -1.75
CA PHE A 71 1.40 5.71 -1.52
C PHE A 71 1.39 4.27 -1.00
N LEU A 72 2.40 3.49 -1.42
CA LEU A 72 2.73 2.18 -0.88
C LEU A 72 4.11 2.25 -0.24
N ASN A 73 4.22 1.83 1.01
CA ASN A 73 5.52 1.71 1.65
C ASN A 73 6.17 0.34 1.39
N SER A 74 7.42 0.21 1.80
CA SER A 74 8.24 -1.00 1.72
C SER A 74 7.69 -2.20 2.49
N SER A 75 6.87 -1.99 3.53
CA SER A 75 6.19 -3.08 4.23
C SER A 75 4.94 -3.59 3.51
N GLY A 76 4.64 -3.05 2.33
CA GLY A 76 3.46 -3.39 1.55
C GLY A 76 2.16 -2.73 2.05
N GLN A 77 2.24 -1.76 2.97
CA GLN A 77 1.08 -1.00 3.42
C GLN A 77 0.68 0.04 2.36
N LEU A 78 -0.56 -0.07 1.88
CA LEU A 78 -1.19 0.86 0.94
C LEU A 78 -2.04 1.87 1.71
N THR A 79 -1.78 3.16 1.46
CA THR A 79 -2.60 4.28 1.91
C THR A 79 -2.93 5.13 0.70
N ALA A 80 -4.17 5.06 0.22
CA ALA A 80 -4.63 5.83 -0.92
C ALA A 80 -6.04 6.39 -0.70
N GLU A 81 -6.39 7.35 -1.53
CA GLU A 81 -7.68 8.04 -1.54
C GLU A 81 -8.42 7.74 -2.84
N LEU A 82 -9.74 7.64 -2.75
CA LEU A 82 -10.63 7.79 -3.90
C LEU A 82 -10.83 9.29 -4.12
N VAL A 83 -10.31 9.80 -5.22
CA VAL A 83 -10.37 11.23 -5.58
C VAL A 83 -11.30 11.43 -6.77
N ILE A 84 -12.03 12.56 -6.75
CA ILE A 84 -12.90 13.14 -7.81
C ILE A 84 -13.47 12.12 -8.81
N PRO A 85 -14.79 11.86 -8.81
CA PRO A 85 -15.86 12.57 -8.08
C PRO A 85 -16.10 12.07 -6.65
N ALA A 86 -15.24 11.19 -6.13
CA ALA A 86 -15.33 10.66 -4.77
C ALA A 86 -14.62 11.54 -3.74
N ASP A 87 -15.00 11.30 -2.49
CA ASP A 87 -14.28 11.70 -1.28
C ASP A 87 -14.18 10.46 -0.41
N GLY A 88 -13.03 9.79 -0.37
CA GLY A 88 -12.97 8.47 0.24
C GLY A 88 -11.58 7.87 0.33
N GLN A 89 -11.48 6.71 0.96
CA GLN A 89 -10.23 6.00 1.17
C GLN A 89 -10.19 4.69 0.41
N PHE A 90 -8.99 4.29 0.00
CA PHE A 90 -8.66 3.00 -0.57
C PHE A 90 -7.37 2.50 0.09
N SER A 91 -7.50 1.66 1.11
CA SER A 91 -6.39 1.26 1.99
C SER A 91 -6.30 -0.25 2.11
N GLY A 92 -5.11 -0.78 2.36
CA GLY A 92 -4.91 -2.22 2.55
C GLY A 92 -3.46 -2.63 2.47
N THR A 93 -3.19 -3.88 2.14
CA THR A 93 -1.83 -4.39 2.02
C THR A 93 -1.62 -5.16 0.72
N LEU A 94 -0.41 -5.06 0.18
CA LEU A 94 0.12 -5.91 -0.88
C LEU A 94 1.22 -6.77 -0.27
N ASN A 95 1.32 -8.03 -0.67
CA ASN A 95 2.34 -8.95 -0.18
C ASN A 95 3.26 -9.44 -1.31
N THR A 96 4.39 -10.02 -0.92
CA THR A 96 5.41 -10.54 -1.83
C THR A 96 4.95 -11.80 -2.59
N GLU A 97 3.87 -12.44 -2.14
CA GLU A 97 3.18 -13.52 -2.86
C GLU A 97 2.27 -12.99 -3.99
N LYS A 98 2.36 -11.70 -4.32
CA LYS A 98 1.62 -11.03 -5.39
C LYS A 98 0.12 -11.01 -5.14
N LYS A 99 -0.30 -11.00 -3.88
CA LYS A 99 -1.70 -10.87 -3.44
C LYS A 99 -1.88 -9.58 -2.64
N GLY A 100 -3.09 -9.05 -2.67
CA GLY A 100 -3.44 -7.89 -1.86
C GLY A 100 -4.89 -7.94 -1.40
N SER A 101 -5.16 -7.27 -0.29
CA SER A 101 -6.51 -7.09 0.24
C SER A 101 -6.60 -5.83 1.09
N GLY A 102 -7.83 -5.35 1.27
CA GLY A 102 -8.06 -4.16 2.08
C GLY A 102 -9.52 -3.71 2.10
N SER A 103 -9.69 -2.43 2.38
CA SER A 103 -10.98 -1.77 2.55
C SER A 103 -11.07 -0.49 1.72
N TRP A 104 -12.30 -0.09 1.41
CA TRP A 104 -12.59 1.17 0.75
C TRP A 104 -13.77 1.88 1.41
N THR A 105 -13.78 3.20 1.30
CA THR A 105 -14.90 4.08 1.70
C THR A 105 -15.11 5.14 0.63
N ASN A 106 -16.34 5.60 0.48
CA ASN A 106 -16.70 6.78 -0.28
C ASN A 106 -17.80 7.54 0.48
N GLU A 107 -17.46 8.73 0.94
CA GLU A 107 -18.28 9.61 1.77
C GLU A 107 -19.20 10.53 0.93
N SER A 108 -18.97 10.59 -0.40
CA SER A 108 -19.77 11.42 -1.32
C SER A 108 -20.30 10.64 -2.54
N PRO A 109 -21.61 10.70 -2.83
CA PRO A 109 -22.67 11.35 -2.05
C PRO A 109 -23.02 10.52 -0.81
N THR A 110 -23.80 11.12 0.09
CA THR A 110 -24.38 10.40 1.24
C THR A 110 -25.54 9.51 0.81
N PRO A 111 -25.77 8.34 1.47
CA PRO A 111 -25.04 7.80 2.62
C PRO A 111 -23.65 7.26 2.29
N ILE A 112 -22.79 7.15 3.31
CA ILE A 112 -21.43 6.60 3.15
C ILE A 112 -21.50 5.19 2.56
N ARG A 113 -20.70 4.98 1.53
CA ARG A 113 -20.49 3.70 0.85
C ARG A 113 -19.17 3.11 1.32
N SER A 114 -19.12 1.81 1.51
CA SER A 114 -17.90 1.13 1.95
C SER A 114 -17.91 -0.35 1.61
N GLY A 115 -16.73 -0.97 1.79
CA GLY A 115 -16.57 -2.40 1.64
C GLY A 115 -15.12 -2.86 1.68
N SER A 116 -14.87 -4.03 1.10
CA SER A 116 -13.56 -4.68 1.04
C SER A 116 -13.12 -4.94 -0.40
N TRP A 117 -11.82 -5.11 -0.60
CA TRP A 117 -11.24 -5.45 -1.89
C TRP A 117 -10.19 -6.55 -1.76
N THR A 118 -9.99 -7.26 -2.86
CA THR A 118 -8.91 -8.24 -3.05
C THR A 118 -8.33 -8.07 -4.45
N GLY A 119 -7.07 -8.47 -4.65
CA GLY A 119 -6.46 -8.47 -5.97
C GLY A 119 -5.09 -9.14 -6.02
N GLU A 120 -4.48 -9.06 -7.18
CA GLU A 120 -3.19 -9.66 -7.47
C GLU A 120 -2.37 -8.79 -8.43
N LYS A 121 -1.06 -9.05 -8.45
CA LYS A 121 -0.15 -8.39 -9.39
C LYS A 121 -0.37 -8.97 -10.79
N ASP A 122 -0.56 -8.09 -11.78
CA ASP A 122 -0.75 -8.50 -13.16
C ASP A 122 0.49 -9.27 -13.65
N LYS A 123 0.27 -10.39 -14.33
CA LYS A 123 1.35 -11.14 -14.98
C LYS A 123 1.88 -10.31 -16.16
N LYS A 124 3.18 -10.06 -16.20
CA LYS A 124 3.86 -9.53 -17.38
C LYS A 124 3.95 -10.58 -18.47
#